data_AF-A0AAD0QV29-F1
#
_entry.id   AF-A0AAD0QV29-F1
#
_cell.length_a   1.000
_cell.length_b   1.000
_cell.length_c   1.000
_cell.angle_alpha   90.00
_cell.angle_beta   90.00
_cell.angle_gamma   90.00
#
_symmetry.space_group_name_H-M   'P 1'
#
loop_
_entity.id
_entity.type
_entity.pdbx_description
1 polymer ?
#
loop_
_entity_poly.entity_id
_entity_poly.type
_entity_poly.pdbx_seq_one_letter_code
_entity_poly.pdbx_strand_id
1 'polypeptide(L)'
;MIRKPAGRPLGDTEYLLQQWGWWRMDRAGMPSYTSPTFALMHQAVPQPSTSKNYCITDDWALAIDNAVARLTVRDQQMGDVIWLYYGAKWPMVRVGKHYGISEGKARALVRAGTAWIDCCVSDRRVAA
;
A
#
# COMPACT_ATOMS: atom_id res chain seq x y z
N MET A 1 8.64 7.06 11.38
CA MET A 1 9.40 5.85 10.99
C MET A 1 8.61 4.61 11.42
N ILE A 2 7.85 3.98 10.51
CA ILE A 2 7.23 2.67 10.78
C ILE A 2 8.39 1.68 10.85
N ARG A 3 8.61 1.05 12.02
CA ARG A 3 9.68 0.08 12.20
C ARG A 3 9.37 -1.17 11.36
N LYS A 4 10.36 -1.63 10.60
CA LYS A 4 10.33 -2.94 9.93
C LYS A 4 9.93 -3.99 10.97
N PRO A 5 8.86 -4.78 10.76
CA PRO A 5 8.50 -5.85 11.68
C PRO A 5 9.55 -6.96 11.56
N ALA A 6 10.62 -6.84 12.34
CA ALA A 6 11.69 -7.83 12.38
C ALA A 6 11.14 -9.17 12.87
N GLY A 7 11.46 -10.27 12.17
CA GLY A 7 11.15 -11.64 12.60
C GLY A 7 9.87 -12.25 12.03
N ARG A 8 9.13 -11.58 11.13
CA ARG A 8 8.03 -12.21 10.38
C ARG A 8 8.51 -12.69 9.01
N PRO A 9 8.14 -13.91 8.56
CA PRO A 9 8.57 -14.45 7.25
C PRO A 9 8.29 -13.52 6.06
N LEU A 10 7.21 -12.75 6.12
CA LEU A 10 6.80 -11.78 5.08
C LEU A 10 6.89 -10.32 5.54
N GLY A 11 7.60 -10.05 6.66
CA GLY A 11 7.62 -8.72 7.28
C GLY A 11 8.14 -7.62 6.35
N ASP A 12 9.06 -7.97 5.46
CA ASP A 12 9.66 -7.06 4.46
C ASP A 12 8.65 -6.68 3.39
N THR A 13 7.83 -7.63 2.95
CA THR A 13 6.80 -7.40 1.93
C THR A 13 5.59 -6.69 2.51
N GLU A 14 5.16 -7.06 3.72
CA GLU A 14 4.14 -6.30 4.45
C GLU A 14 4.56 -4.84 4.66
N TYR A 15 5.85 -4.60 4.90
CA TYR A 15 6.40 -3.25 5.00
C TYR A 15 6.39 -2.53 3.65
N LEU A 16 6.89 -3.15 2.58
CA LEU A 16 6.88 -2.57 1.23
C LEU A 16 5.47 -2.24 0.76
N LEU A 17 4.49 -3.11 1.01
CA LEU A 17 3.07 -2.85 0.68
C LEU A 17 2.51 -1.65 1.46
N GLN A 18 2.89 -1.48 2.73
CA GLN A 18 2.51 -0.29 3.49
C GLN A 18 3.10 0.98 2.87
N GLN A 19 4.37 0.94 2.47
CA GLN A 19 5.05 2.06 1.82
C GLN A 19 4.43 2.39 0.45
N TRP A 20 4.21 1.37 -0.38
CA TRP A 20 3.52 1.49 -1.66
C TRP A 20 2.13 2.12 -1.51
N GLY A 21 1.37 1.72 -0.49
CA GLY A 21 0.06 2.31 -0.23
C GLY A 21 0.12 3.81 0.09
N TRP A 22 1.17 4.27 0.79
CA TRP A 22 1.39 5.71 0.99
C TRP A 22 1.84 6.41 -0.30
N TRP A 23 2.78 5.82 -1.04
CA TRP A 23 3.26 6.33 -2.34
C TRP A 23 2.09 6.51 -3.33
N ARG A 24 1.20 5.52 -3.41
CA ARG A 24 0.04 5.54 -4.32
C ARG A 24 -0.98 6.61 -3.95
N MET A 25 -1.16 6.90 -2.66
CA MET A 25 -2.06 7.95 -2.19
C MET A 25 -1.46 9.35 -2.35
N ASP A 26 -0.13 9.50 -2.25
CA ASP A 26 0.56 10.78 -2.41
C ASP A 26 0.43 11.34 -3.84
N ARG A 27 0.40 10.46 -4.85
CA ARG A 27 0.22 10.83 -6.27
C ARG A 27 -1.23 10.76 -6.77
N ALA A 28 -2.21 10.45 -5.92
CA ALA A 28 -3.62 10.34 -6.32
C ALA A 28 -4.31 11.69 -6.68
N GLY A 29 -3.55 12.79 -6.76
CA GLY A 29 -3.84 13.87 -7.70
C GLY A 29 -4.95 14.84 -7.33
N MET A 30 -5.52 14.78 -6.12
CA MET A 30 -6.34 15.88 -5.61
C MET A 30 -5.51 16.66 -4.59
N PRO A 31 -4.98 17.84 -4.96
CA PRO A 31 -4.60 18.79 -3.94
C PRO A 31 -5.85 19.05 -3.11
N SER A 32 -5.85 18.69 -1.83
CA SER A 32 -6.85 19.15 -0.86
C SER A 32 -6.70 20.65 -0.58
N TYR A 33 -6.13 21.40 -1.53
CA TYR A 33 -5.99 22.82 -1.47
C TYR A 33 -7.35 23.43 -1.79
N THR A 34 -8.08 23.71 -0.72
CA THR A 34 -9.38 24.38 -0.74
C THR A 34 -9.30 25.82 -1.29
N SER A 35 -8.11 26.41 -1.39
CA SER A 35 -7.88 27.72 -2.00
C SER A 35 -6.46 27.92 -2.55
N PRO A 36 -6.27 28.83 -3.52
CA PRO A 36 -4.95 29.23 -4.02
C PRO A 36 -4.01 29.75 -2.93
N THR A 37 -4.55 30.48 -1.94
CA THR A 37 -3.77 31.00 -0.80
C THR A 37 -3.24 29.87 0.06
N PHE A 38 -4.03 28.82 0.28
CA PHE A 38 -3.58 27.65 1.06
C PHE A 38 -2.47 26.88 0.32
N ALA A 39 -2.52 26.82 -1.02
CA ALA A 39 -1.41 26.27 -1.81
C ALA A 39 -0.11 27.08 -1.64
N LEU A 40 -0.19 28.42 -1.67
CA LEU A 40 0.97 29.30 -1.43
C LEU A 40 1.53 29.15 -0.01
N MET A 41 0.68 29.08 1.01
CA MET A 41 1.11 28.84 2.40
C MET A 41 1.81 27.47 2.55
N HIS A 42 1.31 26.45 1.87
CA HIS A 42 1.91 25.10 1.87
C HIS A 42 3.25 25.04 1.11
N GLN A 43 3.48 25.94 0.15
CA GLN A 43 4.78 26.09 -0.52
C GLN A 43 5.79 26.89 0.32
N ALA A 44 5.31 27.93 1.02
CA ALA A 44 6.16 28.83 1.78
C ALA A 44 6.66 28.23 3.11
N VAL A 45 5.90 27.30 3.70
CA VAL A 45 6.23 26.67 4.99
C VAL A 45 6.33 25.16 4.82
N PRO A 46 7.38 24.51 5.34
CA PRO A 46 7.43 23.04 5.42
C PRO A 46 6.26 22.52 6.24
N GLN A 47 5.21 22.06 5.56
CA GLN A 47 4.08 21.43 6.23
C GLN A 47 4.48 20.01 6.62
N PRO A 48 4.17 19.56 7.85
CA PRO A 48 4.28 18.16 8.23
C PRO A 48 3.24 17.35 7.44
N SER A 49 3.56 17.00 6.20
CA SER A 49 2.71 16.13 5.38
C SER A 49 2.71 14.74 6.00
N THR A 50 1.52 14.23 6.35
CA THR A 50 1.36 12.85 6.79
C THR A 50 1.80 11.86 5.70
N SER A 51 1.74 12.27 4.42
CA SER A 51 2.09 11.46 3.24
C SER A 51 3.59 11.25 3.01
N LYS A 52 4.49 12.18 3.39
CA LYS A 52 5.95 12.02 3.14
C LYS A 52 6.67 10.99 4.01
N ASN A 53 5.94 10.18 4.79
CA ASN A 53 6.56 9.19 5.68
C ASN A 53 6.92 7.86 4.99
N TYR A 54 6.95 7.82 3.65
CA TYR A 54 7.43 6.65 2.91
C TYR A 54 8.85 6.83 2.36
N CYS A 55 9.61 5.74 2.31
CA CYS A 55 10.96 5.69 1.76
C CYS A 55 11.12 4.67 0.61
N ILE A 56 10.01 4.13 0.10
CA ILE A 56 10.04 3.28 -1.09
C ILE A 56 10.45 4.09 -2.31
N THR A 57 11.34 3.53 -3.14
CA THR A 57 11.73 4.15 -4.42
C THR A 57 10.64 3.94 -5.46
N ASP A 58 10.56 4.83 -6.46
CA ASP A 58 9.59 4.71 -7.55
C ASP A 58 9.68 3.36 -8.27
N ASP A 59 10.88 2.83 -8.48
CA ASP A 59 11.08 1.50 -9.11
C ASP A 59 10.44 0.36 -8.32
N TRP A 60 10.64 0.36 -6.99
CA TRP A 60 10.02 -0.62 -6.11
C TRP A 60 8.51 -0.41 -6.01
N ALA A 61 8.06 0.84 -5.99
CA ALA A 61 6.64 1.15 -5.95
C ALA A 61 5.93 0.68 -7.22
N LEU A 62 6.51 0.92 -8.40
CA LEU A 62 5.98 0.43 -9.68
C LEU A 62 6.02 -1.10 -9.79
N ALA A 63 7.06 -1.75 -9.26
CA ALA A 63 7.12 -3.21 -9.23
C ALA A 63 6.00 -3.82 -8.38
N ILE A 64 5.73 -3.23 -7.20
CA ILE A 64 4.61 -3.64 -6.34
C ILE A 64 3.27 -3.34 -7.02
N ASP A 65 3.12 -2.17 -7.64
CA ASP A 65 1.88 -1.79 -8.33
C ASP A 65 1.56 -2.77 -9.47
N ASN A 66 2.56 -3.13 -10.28
CA ASN A 66 2.43 -4.14 -11.33
C ASN A 66 2.06 -5.52 -10.75
N ALA A 67 2.68 -5.94 -9.64
CA ALA A 67 2.33 -7.19 -8.98
C ALA A 67 0.87 -7.17 -8.50
N VAL A 68 0.41 -6.10 -7.86
CA VAL A 68 -0.99 -5.96 -7.43
C VAL A 68 -1.93 -6.00 -8.64
N ALA A 69 -1.62 -5.29 -9.73
CA ALA A 69 -2.43 -5.32 -10.95
C ALA A 69 -2.56 -6.74 -11.53
N ARG A 70 -1.44 -7.49 -11.59
CA ARG A 70 -1.45 -8.90 -12.02
C ARG A 70 -2.26 -9.79 -11.07
N LEU A 71 -2.19 -9.54 -9.77
CA LEU A 71 -3.02 -10.24 -8.78
C LEU A 71 -4.49 -9.96 -9.01
N THR A 72 -4.88 -8.69 -9.21
CA THR A 72 -6.26 -8.30 -9.50
C THR A 72 -6.81 -8.96 -10.77
N VAL A 73 -6.01 -9.06 -11.83
CA VAL A 73 -6.40 -9.78 -13.05
C VAL A 73 -6.63 -11.28 -12.78
N ARG A 74 -5.83 -11.89 -11.91
CA ARG A 74 -5.94 -13.31 -11.55
C ARG A 74 -7.09 -13.60 -10.58
N ASP A 75 -7.25 -12.75 -9.59
CA ASP A 75 -8.26 -12.81 -8.53
C ASP A 75 -8.59 -11.38 -8.09
N GLN A 76 -9.70 -10.87 -8.62
CA GLN A 76 -10.18 -9.51 -8.37
C GLN A 76 -10.35 -9.25 -6.87
N GLN A 77 -10.95 -10.18 -6.14
CA GLN A 77 -11.22 -10.02 -4.72
C GLN A 77 -9.91 -9.92 -3.92
N MET A 78 -8.94 -10.77 -4.22
CA MET A 78 -7.66 -10.77 -3.51
C MET A 78 -6.85 -9.50 -3.80
N GLY A 79 -6.81 -9.06 -5.06
CA GLY A 79 -6.16 -7.81 -5.45
C GLY A 79 -6.81 -6.58 -4.80
N ASP A 80 -8.14 -6.53 -4.79
CA ASP A 80 -8.88 -5.44 -4.15
C ASP A 80 -8.67 -5.41 -2.63
N VAL A 81 -8.62 -6.57 -1.98
CA VAL A 81 -8.34 -6.67 -0.53
C VAL A 81 -6.96 -6.09 -0.19
N ILE A 82 -5.94 -6.33 -1.03
CA ILE A 82 -4.61 -5.72 -0.88
C ILE A 82 -4.69 -4.21 -1.04
N TRP A 83 -5.39 -3.72 -2.08
CA TRP A 83 -5.60 -2.29 -2.30
C TRP A 83 -6.34 -1.62 -1.14
N LEU A 84 -7.46 -2.18 -0.70
CA LEU A 84 -8.28 -1.62 0.36
C LEU A 84 -7.52 -1.56 1.69
N TYR A 85 -6.75 -2.61 2.00
CA TYR A 85 -5.99 -2.64 3.24
C TYR A 85 -4.75 -1.74 3.22
N TYR A 86 -3.87 -1.91 2.22
CA TYR A 86 -2.60 -1.21 2.20
C TYR A 86 -2.67 0.17 1.54
N GLY A 87 -3.45 0.33 0.47
CA GLY A 87 -3.65 1.60 -0.22
C GLY A 87 -4.63 2.51 0.50
N ALA A 88 -5.90 2.09 0.57
CA ALA A 88 -6.96 2.89 1.18
C ALA A 88 -6.95 2.90 2.73
N LYS A 89 -6.06 2.13 3.36
CA LYS A 89 -5.89 2.03 4.83
C LYS A 89 -7.17 1.60 5.57
N TRP A 90 -8.01 0.77 4.95
CA TRP A 90 -9.22 0.27 5.61
C TRP A 90 -8.87 -0.75 6.69
N PRO A 91 -9.50 -0.69 7.89
CA PRO A 91 -9.33 -1.75 8.88
C PRO A 91 -9.94 -3.06 8.37
N MET A 92 -9.36 -4.21 8.79
CA MET A 92 -9.80 -5.55 8.37
C MET A 92 -11.30 -5.80 8.55
N VAL A 93 -11.88 -5.28 9.64
CA VAL A 93 -13.33 -5.39 9.92
C VAL A 93 -14.15 -4.72 8.80
N ARG A 94 -13.70 -3.56 8.30
CA ARG A 94 -14.38 -2.84 7.22
C ARG A 94 -14.26 -3.60 5.91
N VAL A 95 -13.08 -4.16 5.62
CA VAL A 95 -12.86 -5.01 4.43
C VAL A 95 -13.75 -6.25 4.48
N GLY A 96 -13.83 -6.92 5.63
CA GLY A 96 -14.71 -8.07 5.82
C GLY A 96 -16.18 -7.73 5.57
N LYS A 97 -16.66 -6.62 6.15
CA LYS A 97 -18.03 -6.11 5.90
C LYS A 97 -18.29 -5.79 4.43
N HIS A 98 -17.32 -5.20 3.73
CA HIS A 98 -17.46 -4.85 2.31
C HIS A 98 -17.72 -6.07 1.41
N TYR A 99 -17.11 -7.21 1.73
CA TYR A 99 -17.27 -8.47 0.98
C TYR A 99 -18.22 -9.48 1.64
N GLY A 100 -18.88 -9.13 2.76
CA GLY A 100 -19.72 -10.07 3.50
C GLY A 100 -18.98 -11.28 4.08
N ILE A 101 -17.69 -11.13 4.42
CA ILE A 101 -16.84 -12.19 4.99
C ILE A 101 -16.39 -11.86 6.41
N SER A 102 -15.99 -12.89 7.16
CA SER A 102 -15.40 -12.69 8.49
C SER A 102 -14.07 -11.94 8.40
N GLU A 103 -13.72 -11.21 9.46
CA GLU A 103 -12.41 -10.56 9.59
C GLU A 103 -11.25 -11.56 9.44
N GLY A 104 -11.41 -12.77 10.00
CA GLY A 104 -10.43 -13.84 9.87
C GLY A 104 -10.20 -14.27 8.42
N LYS A 105 -11.27 -14.37 7.61
CA LYS A 105 -11.18 -14.65 6.18
C LYS A 105 -10.55 -13.50 5.41
N ALA A 106 -10.89 -12.25 5.73
CA ALA A 106 -10.22 -11.07 5.14
C ALA A 106 -8.72 -11.07 5.43
N ARG A 107 -8.30 -11.36 6.67
CA ARG A 107 -6.88 -11.49 7.03
C ARG A 107 -6.19 -12.65 6.30
N ALA A 108 -6.90 -13.75 6.08
CA ALA A 108 -6.37 -14.87 5.29
C ALA A 108 -6.13 -14.47 3.83
N LEU A 109 -7.07 -13.73 3.21
CA LEU A 109 -6.91 -13.20 1.85
C LEU A 109 -5.74 -12.22 1.76
N VAL A 110 -5.58 -11.31 2.73
CA VAL A 110 -4.41 -10.41 2.78
C VAL A 110 -3.12 -11.21 2.86
N ARG A 111 -3.01 -12.20 3.77
CA ARG A 111 -1.79 -13.01 3.89
C ARG A 111 -1.48 -13.77 2.60
N ALA A 112 -2.50 -14.35 1.96
CA ALA A 112 -2.35 -15.06 0.69
C ALA A 112 -1.88 -14.10 -0.44
N GLY A 113 -2.51 -12.92 -0.55
CA GLY A 113 -2.12 -11.90 -1.51
C GLY A 113 -0.71 -11.38 -1.27
N THR A 114 -0.33 -11.11 -0.01
CA THR A 114 1.03 -10.69 0.35
C THR A 114 2.07 -11.75 -0.01
N ALA A 115 1.79 -13.04 0.26
CA ALA A 115 2.69 -14.13 -0.12
C ALA A 115 2.84 -14.24 -1.64
N TRP A 116 1.73 -14.11 -2.39
CA TRP A 116 1.77 -14.13 -3.86
C TRP A 116 2.60 -12.97 -4.43
N ILE A 117 2.44 -11.77 -3.86
CA ILE A 117 3.21 -10.58 -4.26
C ILE A 117 4.69 -10.76 -3.92
N ASP A 118 5.02 -11.30 -2.74
CA ASP A 118 6.40 -11.61 -2.34
C ASP A 118 7.08 -12.52 -3.36
N CYS A 119 6.42 -13.60 -3.77
CA CYS A 119 6.91 -14.48 -4.83
C CYS A 119 7.02 -13.78 -6.20
N CYS A 120 6.11 -12.86 -6.54
CA CYS A 120 6.20 -12.15 -7.82
C CYS A 120 7.36 -11.15 -7.90
N VAL A 121 7.82 -10.61 -6.77
CA VAL A 121 8.93 -9.65 -6.73
C VAL A 121 10.23 -10.25 -6.21
N SER A 122 10.27 -11.55 -5.92
CA SER A 122 11.45 -12.24 -5.38
C SER A 122 12.67 -12.11 -6.29
N ASP A 123 12.48 -12.24 -7.60
CA ASP A 123 13.58 -12.20 -8.58
C ASP A 123 14.27 -10.82 -8.58
N ARG A 124 13.51 -9.76 -8.33
CA ARG A 124 14.05 -8.39 -8.22
C ARG A 124 14.89 -8.20 -6.95
N ARG A 125 14.67 -9.00 -5.90
CA ARG A 125 15.50 -8.97 -4.68
C ARG A 125 16.84 -9.65 -4.87
N VAL A 126 16.92 -10.63 -5.76
CA VAL A 126 18.16 -11.34 -6.08
C VAL A 126 19.05 -10.49 -7.00
N ALA A 127 18.45 -9.65 -7.83
CA ALA A 127 19.14 -8.81 -8.81
C ALA A 127 19.58 -7.41 -8.29
N ALA A 128 19.15 -7.02 -7.09
CA ALA A 128 19.44 -5.71 -6.47
C ALA A 128 20.58 -5.82 -5.45
#